data_AF-A0A357CVU3-F1
#
_entry.id   AF-A0A357CVU3-F1
#
_cell.length_a   1.000
_cell.length_b   1.000
_cell.length_c   1.000
_cell.angle_alpha   90.00
_cell.angle_beta   90.00
_cell.angle_gamma   90.00
#
_symmetry.space_group_name_H-M   'P 1'
#
loop_
_entity.id
_entity.type
_entity.pdbx_description
1 polymer ?
#
loop_
_entity_poly.entity_id
_entity_poly.type
_entity_poly.pdbx_seq_one_letter_code
_entity_poly.pdbx_strand_id
1 'polypeptide(L)' 'MFEKIRIKNQIKKLKKEITLNERKRARSQAALIEAILQNTSPSDDDVDFFNYYTEQINNSREKISNLQSKIDKNKK' A
#
# COMPACT_ATOMS: atom_id res chain seq x y z
N MET A 1 -20.28 -15.31 13.38
CA MET A 1 -19.37 -16.04 12.46
C MET A 1 -19.21 -15.36 11.10
N PHE A 2 -20.30 -14.91 10.46
CA PHE A 2 -20.29 -14.24 9.15
C PHE A 2 -19.49 -12.94 9.10
N GLU A 3 -19.56 -12.09 10.12
CA GLU A 3 -18.80 -10.83 10.13
C GLU A 3 -17.28 -11.05 10.14
N LYS A 4 -16.80 -12.02 10.91
CA LYS A 4 -15.38 -12.39 10.94
C LYS A 4 -14.89 -12.88 9.57
N ILE A 5 -15.72 -13.64 8.85
CA ILE A 5 -15.43 -14.07 7.48
C ILE A 5 -15.42 -12.87 6.53
N ARG A 6 -16.39 -11.96 6.64
CA ARG A 6 -16.45 -10.72 5.85
C ARG A 6 -15.20 -9.85 6.04
N ILE A 7 -14.78 -9.64 7.29
CA ILE A 7 -13.58 -8.85 7.61
C ILE A 7 -12.32 -9.52 7.05
N LYS A 8 -12.17 -10.84 7.22
CA LYS A 8 -11.05 -11.59 6.63
C LYS A 8 -10.99 -11.45 5.11
N ASN A 9 -12.14 -11.49 4.43
CA ASN A 9 -12.22 -11.30 2.98
C ASN A 9 -11.83 -9.86 2.57
N GLN A 10 -12.24 -8.85 3.33
CA GLN A 10 -11.82 -7.46 3.11
C GLN A 10 -10.31 -7.30 3.28
N ILE A 11 -9.72 -7.86 4.34
CA ILE A 11 -8.27 -7.85 4.53
C ILE A 11 -7.55 -8.53 3.36
N LYS A 12 -8.07 -9.67 2.86
CA LYS A 12 -7.49 -10.36 1.69
C LYS A 12 -7.52 -9.49 0.44
N LYS A 13 -8.60 -8.71 0.21
CA LYS A 13 -8.69 -7.76 -0.91
C LYS A 13 -7.67 -6.63 -0.76
N LEU A 14 -7.61 -5.99 0.41
CA LEU A 14 -6.64 -4.92 0.69
C LEU A 14 -5.19 -5.38 0.52
N LYS A 15 -4.85 -6.61 0.94
CA LYS A 15 -3.52 -7.17 0.71
C LYS A 15 -3.17 -7.30 -0.78
N LYS A 16 -4.13 -7.74 -1.61
CA LYS A 16 -3.92 -7.80 -3.06
C LYS A 16 -3.74 -6.42 -3.68
N GLU A 17 -4.50 -5.45 -3.19
CA GLU A 17 -4.40 -4.05 -3.61
C GLU A 17 -3.03 -3.44 -3.26
N ILE A 18 -2.53 -3.70 -2.04
CA ILE A 18 -1.16 -3.33 -1.64
C ILE A 18 -0.14 -3.92 -2.61
N THR A 19 -0.20 -5.23 -2.89
CA THR A 19 0.76 -5.87 -3.82
C THR A 19 0.69 -5.26 -5.23
N LEU A 20 -0.51 -4.91 -5.71
CA LEU A 20 -0.67 -4.25 -7.00
C LEU A 20 -0.06 -2.85 -7.00
N ASN A 21 -0.32 -2.06 -5.96
CA ASN A 21 0.20 -0.70 -5.84
C ASN A 21 1.73 -0.69 -5.64
N GLU A 22 2.28 -1.67 -4.90
CA GLU A 22 3.74 -1.86 -4.76
C GLU A 22 4.39 -2.14 -6.12
N ARG A 23 3.76 -2.98 -6.96
CA ARG A 23 4.23 -3.23 -8.34
C ARG A 23 4.19 -1.97 -9.20
N LYS A 24 3.12 -1.17 -9.10
CA LYS A 24 2.99 0.08 -9.86
C LYS A 24 4.01 1.12 -9.41
N ARG A 25 4.26 1.22 -8.10
CA ARG A 25 5.28 2.10 -7.50
C ARG A 25 6.72 1.70 -7.86
N ALA A 26 6.97 0.42 -8.14
CA ALA A 26 8.32 -0.08 -8.39
C ALA A 26 9.02 0.64 -9.55
N ARG A 27 8.27 1.02 -10.60
CA ARG A 27 8.83 1.78 -11.74
C ARG A 27 9.35 3.14 -11.29
N SER A 28 8.50 3.95 -10.67
CA SER A 28 8.88 5.27 -10.16
C SER A 28 9.99 5.15 -9.13
N GLN A 29 9.96 4.12 -8.27
CA GLN A 29 11.03 3.88 -7.30
C GLN A 29 12.39 3.63 -7.97
N ALA A 30 12.43 2.85 -9.06
CA ALA A 30 13.65 2.61 -9.81
C ALA A 30 14.18 3.91 -10.45
N ALA A 31 13.30 4.71 -11.06
CA ALA A 31 13.66 6.00 -11.64
C ALA A 31 14.21 7.00 -10.60
N LEU A 32 13.58 7.05 -9.41
CA LEU A 32 14.08 7.87 -8.30
C LEU A 32 15.48 7.42 -7.84
N ILE A 33 15.72 6.10 -7.72
CA ILE A 33 17.03 5.56 -7.33
C ILE A 33 18.08 5.85 -8.40
N GLU A 34 17.73 5.70 -9.68
CA GLU A 34 18.64 6.00 -10.79
C GLU A 34 19.06 7.47 -10.79
N ALA A 35 18.13 8.40 -10.60
CA ALA A 35 18.42 9.83 -10.50
C ALA A 35 19.40 10.13 -9.36
N ILE A 36 19.19 9.51 -8.18
CA ILE A 36 20.11 9.62 -7.03
C ILE A 36 21.52 9.13 -7.40
N LEU A 37 21.63 7.97 -8.05
CA LEU A 37 22.92 7.38 -8.41
C LEU A 37 23.67 8.21 -9.47
N GLN A 38 22.93 8.87 -10.37
CA GLN A 38 23.50 9.72 -11.42
C GLN A 38 23.72 11.18 -10.97
N ASN A 39 23.41 11.52 -9.72
CA ASN A 39 23.38 12.91 -9.23
C ASN A 39 22.52 13.83 -10.11
N THR A 40 21.42 13.31 -10.65
CA THR A 40 20.43 14.06 -11.41
C THR A 40 19.16 14.25 -10.59
N SER A 41 18.33 15.22 -10.99
CA SER A 41 17.00 15.38 -10.39
C SER A 41 16.04 14.36 -11.01
N PRO A 42 15.22 13.66 -10.21
CA PRO A 42 14.16 12.82 -10.74
C PRO A 42 13.11 13.65 -11.47
N SER A 43 12.34 13.02 -12.36
CA SER A 43 11.21 13.69 -13.02
C SER A 43 10.07 13.94 -12.02
N ASP A 44 9.34 15.04 -12.20
CA ASP A 44 8.15 15.36 -11.39
C ASP A 44 7.11 14.24 -11.50
N ASP A 45 6.94 13.67 -12.69
CA ASP A 45 6.04 12.54 -12.94
C ASP A 45 6.40 11.31 -12.08
N ASP A 46 7.68 10.96 -11.99
CA ASP A 46 8.12 9.81 -11.18
C ASP A 46 7.94 10.07 -9.69
N VAL A 47 8.17 11.31 -9.24
CA VAL A 47 7.93 11.72 -7.85
C VAL A 47 6.45 11.62 -7.51
N ASP A 48 5.57 12.16 -8.36
CA ASP A 48 4.12 12.14 -8.16
C ASP A 48 3.57 10.71 -8.17
N PHE A 49 4.02 9.88 -9.12
CA PHE A 49 3.66 8.47 -9.17
C PHE A 49 4.09 7.72 -7.91
N PHE A 50 5.32 7.97 -7.44
CA PHE A 50 5.82 7.34 -6.22
C PHE A 50 4.99 7.74 -4.99
N ASN A 51 4.70 9.03 -4.85
CA ASN A 51 3.93 9.59 -3.74
C ASN A 51 2.50 9.04 -3.74
N TYR A 52 1.83 9.08 -4.89
CA TYR A 52 0.47 8.58 -5.04
C TYR A 52 0.33 7.12 -4.60
N TYR A 53 1.15 6.21 -5.15
CA TYR A 53 1.05 4.80 -4.76
C TYR A 53 1.49 4.54 -3.32
N THR A 54 2.44 5.32 -2.79
CA THR A 54 2.82 5.24 -1.38
C THR A 54 1.67 5.59 -0.46
N GLU A 55 0.92 6.65 -0.77
CA GLU A 55 -0.28 7.04 -0.03
C GLU A 55 -1.35 5.92 -0.07
N GLN A 56 -1.64 5.38 -1.26
CA GLN A 56 -2.63 4.30 -1.40
C GLN A 56 -2.24 3.03 -0.61
N ILE A 57 -0.94 2.70 -0.58
CA ILE A 57 -0.41 1.57 0.22
C ILE A 57 -0.60 1.85 1.71
N ASN A 58 -0.26 3.05 2.18
CA ASN A 58 -0.38 3.43 3.59
C ASN A 58 -1.84 3.41 4.06
N ASN A 59 -2.74 4.01 3.27
CA ASN A 59 -4.18 3.97 3.52
C ASN A 59 -4.72 2.53 3.60
N SER A 60 -4.23 1.64 2.73
CA SER A 60 -4.62 0.22 2.77
C SER A 60 -4.08 -0.50 4.01
N ARG A 61 -2.84 -0.21 4.42
CA ARG A 61 -2.22 -0.76 5.64
C ARG A 61 -2.97 -0.32 6.89
N GLU A 62 -3.36 0.95 6.96
CA GLU A 62 -4.17 1.48 8.06
C GLU A 62 -5.54 0.80 8.14
N LYS A 63 -6.23 0.66 6.99
CA LYS A 63 -7.50 -0.09 6.91
C LYS A 63 -7.34 -1.53 7.41
N ILE A 64 -6.26 -2.22 7.04
CA ILE A 64 -5.98 -3.58 7.53
C ILE A 64 -5.81 -3.58 9.06
N SER A 65 -5.01 -2.67 9.61
CA SER A 65 -4.79 -2.53 11.06
C SER A 65 -6.11 -2.36 11.80
N ASN A 66 -6.96 -1.43 11.34
CA ASN A 66 -8.28 -1.16 11.91
C ASN A 66 -9.21 -2.39 11.85
N LEU A 67 -9.19 -3.13 10.74
CA LEU A 67 -9.98 -4.36 10.58
C LEU A 67 -9.46 -5.51 11.47
N GLN A 68 -8.15 -5.62 11.66
CA GLN A 68 -7.54 -6.61 12.56
C GLN A 68 -7.93 -6.32 14.01
N SER A 69 -7.85 -5.07 14.47
CA SER A 69 -8.27 -4.69 15.81
C SER A 69 -9.74 -5.01 16.08
N LYS A 70 -10.63 -4.90 15.08
CA LYS A 70 -12.04 -5.30 15.21
C LYS A 70 -12.20 -6.83 15.39
N ILE A 71 -11.38 -7.63 14.73
CA ILE A 71 -11.38 -9.09 14.92
C ILE A 71 -10.91 -9.45 16.33
N ASP A 72 -9.88 -8.77 16.84
CA ASP A 72 -9.28 -9.10 18.13
C ASP A 72 -10.13 -8.63 19.32
N LYS A 73 -10.82 -7.48 19.20
CA LYS A 73 -11.82 -7.04 20.20
C LYS A 73 -12.98 -8.02 20.33
N ASN A 74 -13.42 -8.65 19.24
CA ASN A 74 -14.50 -9.64 19.24
C ASN A 74 -14.07 -11.04 19.72
N LYS A 75 -12.86 -11.20 20.27
CA LYS A 75 -12.39 -12.45 20.91
C LYS A 75 -12.41 -12.38 22.45
N LYS A 76 -12.56 -11.18 23.04
CA LYS A 76 -12.80 -11.00 24.48
C LYS A 76 -14.31 -11.07 24.75
#